data_AF-A0A960QHE4-F1
#
_entry.id   AF-A0A960QHE4-F1
#
_cell.length_a   1.000
_cell.length_b   1.000
_cell.length_c   1.000
_cell.angle_alpha   90.00
_cell.angle_beta   90.00
_cell.angle_gamma   90.00
#
_symmetry.space_group_name_H-M   'P 1'
#
loop_
_entity.id
_entity.type
_entity.pdbx_description
1 polymer ?
#
loop_
_entity_poly.entity_id
_entity_poly.type
_entity_poly.pdbx_seq_one_letter_code
_entity_poly.pdbx_strand_id
1 'polypeptide(L)'
;MSEAISQMDVQEFLDRGDWRQRFGGGALTRGQKLVRGRQVNGVSAELLDTGDAEITGTVVEGSGDLQEPVVALWREGSALVFDASCSCAVSVNCEHAAALLEYLAKGKTGERLDTALGGTPHAETMTQGKILALDPKPAQPRTEQPETEQPKSESPRFLFRLERRPSGNERLAWLPERYGQAVAIYGEHRVPLSPSGQLPPIVTPKGKIHRDRAGETEALNVLYALNFLPGAENPPQSLRKVERPFVEKNGTLWAVDEKEWPHPEFFWQRFHHEGVPALERRGWAVRFAPNFGLTPLVFKTDTWRAEIVEEGRGWFHLSAGFEIDGEPFELQPILAALVANRFLEVTEGLPGGQEFMIFLPDGRGLALPVGRFRKILKTLGELMEFKFPPGGSLKLGKLDAALLASAIATDSESESAETPLPVQPTEEIAELAARIR
;
A
#
# COMPACT_ATOMS: atom_id res chain seq x y z
N MET A 1 -39.03 8.40 -7.98
CA MET A 1 -37.58 8.28 -7.72
C MET A 1 -37.31 6.79 -7.63
N SER A 2 -36.47 6.27 -8.52
CA SER A 2 -35.98 4.89 -8.42
C SER A 2 -35.29 4.70 -7.08
N GLU A 3 -35.44 3.53 -6.48
CA GLU A 3 -34.71 3.16 -5.27
C GLU A 3 -33.22 3.06 -5.60
N ALA A 4 -32.38 3.77 -4.84
CA ALA A 4 -30.94 3.79 -5.04
C ALA A 4 -30.34 2.39 -4.87
N ILE A 5 -29.36 2.07 -5.71
CA ILE A 5 -28.61 0.82 -5.63
C ILE A 5 -27.76 0.80 -4.36
N SER A 6 -27.86 -0.28 -3.59
CA SER A 6 -26.97 -0.56 -2.45
C SER A 6 -25.88 -1.57 -2.81
N GLN A 7 -24.84 -1.65 -1.98
CA GLN A 7 -23.81 -2.70 -2.08
C GLN A 7 -24.42 -4.12 -2.09
N MET A 8 -25.48 -4.36 -1.29
CA MET A 8 -26.16 -5.64 -1.27
C MET A 8 -26.82 -5.98 -2.61
N ASP A 9 -27.43 -5.00 -3.28
CA ASP A 9 -28.04 -5.21 -4.60
C ASP A 9 -27.00 -5.61 -5.64
N VAL A 10 -25.85 -4.92 -5.66
CA VAL A 10 -24.74 -5.23 -6.59
C VAL A 10 -24.16 -6.62 -6.29
N GLN A 11 -24.01 -6.97 -5.00
CA GLN A 11 -23.53 -8.29 -4.61
C GLN A 11 -24.50 -9.40 -5.07
N GLU A 12 -25.80 -9.21 -4.85
CA GLU A 12 -26.81 -10.17 -5.28
C GLU A 12 -26.81 -10.31 -6.82
N PHE A 13 -26.68 -9.20 -7.55
CA PHE A 13 -26.55 -9.22 -9.01
C PHE A 13 -25.34 -10.06 -9.47
N LEU A 14 -24.17 -9.87 -8.83
CA LEU A 14 -22.97 -10.63 -9.15
C LEU A 14 -23.13 -12.13 -8.86
N ASP A 15 -23.73 -12.46 -7.70
CA ASP A 15 -23.92 -13.84 -7.23
C ASP A 15 -24.93 -14.62 -8.07
N ARG A 16 -26.03 -13.97 -8.49
CA ARG A 16 -27.02 -14.59 -9.39
C ARG A 16 -26.38 -15.02 -10.71
N GLY A 17 -25.42 -14.23 -11.22
CA GLY A 17 -24.65 -14.62 -12.39
C GLY A 17 -25.38 -14.52 -13.73
N ASP A 18 -26.64 -14.09 -13.75
CA ASP A 18 -27.46 -13.92 -14.96
C ASP A 18 -26.82 -12.95 -15.96
N TRP A 19 -26.04 -11.99 -15.46
CA TRP A 19 -25.27 -11.05 -16.27
C TRP A 19 -24.32 -11.73 -17.28
N ARG A 20 -23.89 -12.97 -17.01
CA ARG A 20 -23.05 -13.73 -17.94
C ARG A 20 -23.75 -13.93 -19.29
N GLN A 21 -25.07 -14.05 -19.32
CA GLN A 21 -25.84 -14.28 -20.55
C GLN A 21 -25.77 -13.09 -21.54
N ARG A 22 -25.37 -11.90 -21.08
CA ARG A 22 -25.21 -10.70 -21.91
C ARG A 22 -23.90 -10.70 -22.71
N PHE A 23 -22.97 -11.60 -22.38
CA PHE A 23 -21.70 -11.76 -23.06
C PHE A 23 -21.72 -12.95 -24.00
N GLY A 24 -21.05 -12.83 -25.16
CA GLY A 24 -20.83 -13.99 -26.02
C GLY A 24 -19.97 -15.06 -25.33
N GLY A 25 -20.26 -16.34 -25.55
CA GLY A 25 -19.57 -17.44 -24.86
C GLY A 25 -18.04 -17.43 -25.01
N GLY A 26 -17.52 -16.93 -26.14
CA GLY A 26 -16.10 -16.72 -26.35
C GLY A 26 -15.51 -15.60 -25.48
N ALA A 27 -16.22 -14.48 -25.33
CA ALA A 27 -15.82 -13.36 -24.48
C ALA A 27 -15.80 -13.77 -23.00
N LEU A 28 -16.82 -14.51 -22.52
CA LEU A 28 -16.84 -15.05 -21.16
C LEU A 28 -15.66 -15.98 -20.89
N THR A 29 -15.42 -16.93 -21.80
CA THR A 29 -14.35 -17.92 -21.61
C THR A 29 -12.98 -17.23 -21.55
N ARG A 30 -12.75 -16.23 -22.39
CA ARG A 30 -11.53 -15.42 -22.36
C ARG A 30 -11.46 -14.53 -21.11
N GLY A 31 -12.56 -13.91 -20.71
CA GLY A 31 -12.64 -13.13 -19.47
C GLY A 31 -12.28 -13.95 -18.24
N GLN A 32 -12.84 -15.15 -18.11
CA GLN A 32 -12.50 -16.10 -17.05
C GLN A 32 -11.01 -16.51 -17.09
N LYS A 33 -10.43 -16.64 -18.28
CA LYS A 33 -8.99 -16.90 -18.45
C LYS A 33 -8.15 -15.71 -17.95
N LEU A 34 -8.52 -14.48 -18.28
CA LEU A 34 -7.85 -13.26 -17.80
C LEU A 34 -7.89 -13.18 -16.25
N VAL A 35 -9.03 -13.49 -15.63
CA VAL A 35 -9.16 -13.54 -14.16
C VAL A 35 -8.27 -14.65 -13.57
N ARG A 36 -8.23 -15.84 -14.18
CA ARG A 36 -7.32 -16.93 -13.75
C ARG A 36 -5.85 -16.56 -13.91
N GLY A 37 -5.53 -15.77 -14.94
CA GLY A 37 -4.20 -15.22 -15.20
C GLY A 37 -3.79 -14.07 -14.28
N ARG A 38 -4.66 -13.62 -13.36
CA ARG A 38 -4.45 -12.43 -12.50
C ARG A 38 -4.16 -11.16 -13.30
N GLN A 39 -4.89 -10.98 -14.39
CA GLN A 39 -4.70 -9.89 -15.34
C GLN A 39 -5.63 -8.69 -15.10
N VAL A 40 -6.51 -8.77 -14.10
CA VAL A 40 -7.45 -7.70 -13.71
C VAL A 40 -6.89 -6.98 -12.49
N ASN A 41 -6.72 -5.66 -12.58
CA ASN A 41 -6.11 -4.78 -11.58
C ASN A 41 -6.92 -3.49 -11.42
N GLY A 42 -6.63 -2.72 -10.38
CA GLY A 42 -7.17 -1.36 -10.21
C GLY A 42 -8.69 -1.29 -10.22
N VAL A 43 -9.36 -2.32 -9.68
CA VAL A 43 -10.82 -2.41 -9.70
C VAL A 43 -11.39 -1.45 -8.66
N SER A 44 -12.30 -0.58 -9.09
CA SER A 44 -13.02 0.37 -8.24
C SER A 44 -14.51 0.31 -8.58
N ALA A 45 -15.35 0.59 -7.59
CA ALA A 45 -16.79 0.69 -7.72
C ALA A 45 -17.29 1.91 -6.96
N GLU A 46 -18.28 2.59 -7.52
CA GLU A 46 -18.88 3.79 -6.94
C GLU A 46 -20.41 3.65 -6.97
N LEU A 47 -21.07 3.98 -5.86
CA LEU A 47 -22.52 4.16 -5.80
C LEU A 47 -22.82 5.65 -6.00
N LEU A 48 -23.48 6.00 -7.09
CA LEU A 48 -23.68 7.37 -7.52
C LEU A 48 -24.88 8.01 -6.84
N ASP A 49 -24.86 9.35 -6.68
CA ASP A 49 -25.98 10.12 -6.15
C ASP A 49 -27.27 10.00 -6.99
N THR A 50 -27.15 9.60 -8.26
CA THR A 50 -28.29 9.31 -9.15
C THR A 50 -29.05 8.04 -8.74
N GLY A 51 -28.47 7.24 -7.84
CA GLY A 51 -28.97 5.93 -7.44
C GLY A 51 -28.45 4.78 -8.31
N ASP A 52 -27.53 5.04 -9.22
CA ASP A 52 -26.88 4.05 -10.08
C ASP A 52 -25.54 3.59 -9.48
N ALA A 53 -24.88 2.61 -10.10
CA ALA A 53 -23.53 2.20 -9.71
C ALA A 53 -22.60 2.10 -10.92
N GLU A 54 -21.35 2.50 -10.76
CA GLU A 54 -20.31 2.35 -11.78
C GLU A 54 -19.19 1.47 -11.24
N ILE A 55 -18.63 0.60 -12.09
CA ILE A 55 -17.51 -0.27 -11.76
C ILE A 55 -16.47 -0.12 -12.86
N THR A 56 -15.23 0.18 -12.47
CA THR A 56 -14.10 0.36 -13.37
C THR A 56 -12.97 -0.60 -13.02
N GLY A 57 -12.06 -0.82 -13.97
CA GLY A 57 -10.83 -1.55 -13.70
C GLY A 57 -9.88 -1.51 -14.88
N THR A 58 -8.70 -2.10 -14.71
CA THR A 58 -7.69 -2.23 -15.75
C THR A 58 -7.39 -3.71 -16.01
N VAL A 59 -7.41 -4.12 -17.26
CA VAL A 59 -7.08 -5.49 -17.68
C VAL A 59 -5.86 -5.47 -18.58
N VAL A 60 -4.83 -6.23 -18.19
CA VAL A 60 -3.56 -6.33 -18.93
C VAL A 60 -3.57 -7.59 -19.79
N GLU A 61 -3.54 -7.45 -21.11
CA GLU A 61 -3.47 -8.59 -22.01
C GLU A 61 -2.09 -9.27 -21.99
N GLY A 62 -2.01 -10.49 -22.55
CA GLY A 62 -0.73 -11.21 -22.65
C GLY A 62 0.30 -10.53 -23.56
N SER A 63 -0.14 -9.63 -24.45
CA SER A 63 0.70 -8.76 -25.27
C SER A 63 1.33 -7.60 -24.48
N GLY A 64 0.80 -7.30 -23.29
CA GLY A 64 1.15 -6.12 -22.50
C GLY A 64 0.24 -4.91 -22.72
N ASP A 65 -0.74 -5.00 -23.63
CA ASP A 65 -1.72 -3.95 -23.86
C ASP A 65 -2.66 -3.80 -22.65
N LEU A 66 -3.03 -2.56 -22.35
CA LEU A 66 -3.89 -2.20 -21.23
C LEU A 66 -5.28 -1.84 -21.74
N GLN A 67 -6.32 -2.37 -21.10
CA GLN A 67 -7.70 -2.11 -21.45
C GLN A 67 -8.49 -1.69 -20.22
N GLU A 68 -9.37 -0.71 -20.37
CA GLU A 68 -10.13 -0.08 -19.29
C GLU A 68 -11.62 -0.38 -19.45
N PRO A 69 -12.11 -1.53 -18.95
CA PRO A 69 -13.53 -1.79 -18.90
C PRO A 69 -14.26 -0.93 -17.86
N VAL A 70 -15.47 -0.51 -18.22
CA VAL A 70 -16.42 0.21 -17.36
C VAL A 70 -17.76 -0.51 -17.42
N VAL A 71 -18.37 -0.76 -16.26
CA VAL A 71 -19.70 -1.34 -16.11
C VAL A 71 -20.58 -0.36 -15.36
N ALA A 72 -21.62 0.13 -16.02
CA ALA A 72 -22.66 0.96 -15.41
C ALA A 72 -23.88 0.09 -15.09
N LEU A 73 -24.41 0.21 -13.88
CA LEU A 73 -25.55 -0.54 -13.33
C LEU A 73 -26.65 0.45 -12.95
N TRP A 74 -27.89 0.16 -13.34
CA TRP A 74 -29.06 0.95 -12.95
C TRP A 74 -30.24 0.02 -12.66
N ARG A 75 -31.25 0.55 -11.97
CA ARG A 75 -32.46 -0.21 -11.62
C ARG A 75 -33.54 0.00 -12.68
N GLU A 76 -34.05 -1.09 -13.25
CA GLU A 76 -35.23 -1.10 -14.12
C GLU A 76 -36.32 -2.00 -13.48
N GLY A 77 -37.32 -1.36 -12.86
CA GLY A 77 -38.31 -2.05 -12.05
C GLY A 77 -37.69 -2.68 -10.80
N SER A 78 -37.81 -4.00 -10.64
CA SER A 78 -37.20 -4.76 -9.53
C SER A 78 -35.85 -5.38 -9.89
N ALA A 79 -35.37 -5.23 -11.12
CA ALA A 79 -34.14 -5.84 -11.61
C ALA A 79 -33.02 -4.80 -11.78
N LEU A 80 -31.78 -5.24 -11.55
CA LEU A 80 -30.59 -4.51 -11.99
C LEU A 80 -30.28 -4.84 -13.44
N VAL A 81 -30.08 -3.79 -14.22
CA VAL A 81 -29.61 -3.85 -15.61
C VAL A 81 -28.24 -3.18 -15.66
N PHE A 82 -27.43 -3.58 -16.63
CA PHE A 82 -26.11 -3.00 -16.81
C PHE A 82 -25.76 -2.86 -18.29
N ASP A 83 -24.84 -1.95 -18.56
CA ASP A 83 -24.09 -1.84 -19.80
C ASP A 83 -22.59 -1.90 -19.50
N ALA A 84 -21.85 -2.53 -20.42
CA ALA A 84 -20.42 -2.74 -20.28
C ALA A 84 -19.69 -2.16 -21.50
N SER A 85 -18.82 -1.18 -21.28
CA SER A 85 -17.97 -0.57 -22.28
C SER A 85 -16.49 -0.77 -21.95
N CYS A 86 -15.60 -0.53 -22.91
CA CYS A 86 -14.17 -0.78 -22.77
C CYS A 86 -13.39 -0.01 -23.84
N SER A 87 -12.15 0.36 -23.54
CA SER A 87 -11.20 1.00 -24.46
C SER A 87 -10.74 0.12 -25.64
N CYS A 88 -11.07 -1.18 -25.65
CA CYS A 88 -10.61 -2.10 -26.68
C CYS A 88 -11.41 -1.98 -28.00
N ALA A 89 -10.91 -2.58 -29.07
CA ALA A 89 -11.54 -2.55 -30.39
C ALA A 89 -12.93 -3.23 -30.45
N VAL A 90 -13.24 -4.13 -29.52
CA VAL A 90 -14.57 -4.75 -29.39
C VAL A 90 -15.56 -3.79 -28.72
N SER A 91 -15.05 -2.91 -27.85
CA SER A 91 -15.74 -1.85 -27.11
C SER A 91 -16.83 -2.33 -26.14
N VAL A 92 -17.89 -2.98 -26.62
CA VAL A 92 -19.06 -3.36 -25.80
C VAL A 92 -19.05 -4.85 -25.48
N ASN A 93 -19.34 -5.21 -24.23
CA ASN A 93 -19.45 -6.61 -23.76
C ASN A 93 -18.28 -7.51 -24.21
N CYS A 94 -17.06 -6.96 -24.17
CA CYS A 94 -15.84 -7.66 -24.54
C CYS A 94 -15.35 -8.60 -23.41
N GLU A 95 -14.29 -9.37 -23.68
CA GLU A 95 -13.63 -10.22 -22.68
C GLU A 95 -13.11 -9.45 -21.46
N HIS A 96 -12.71 -8.18 -21.60
CA HIS A 96 -12.21 -7.36 -20.50
C HIS A 96 -13.34 -6.97 -19.54
N ALA A 97 -14.48 -6.56 -20.08
CA ALA A 97 -15.67 -6.27 -19.29
C ALA A 97 -16.21 -7.54 -18.61
N ALA A 98 -16.17 -8.67 -19.31
CA ALA A 98 -16.48 -9.98 -18.72
C ALA A 98 -15.50 -10.32 -17.59
N ALA A 99 -14.19 -10.05 -17.77
CA ALA A 99 -13.17 -10.29 -16.76
C ALA A 99 -13.39 -9.43 -15.51
N LEU A 100 -13.83 -8.18 -15.66
CA LEU A 100 -14.12 -7.28 -14.54
C LEU A 100 -15.25 -7.84 -13.65
N LEU A 101 -16.39 -8.22 -14.25
CA LEU A 101 -17.50 -8.82 -13.50
C LEU A 101 -17.16 -10.22 -12.94
N GLU A 102 -16.44 -11.05 -13.70
CA GLU A 102 -15.95 -12.34 -13.21
C GLU A 102 -14.94 -12.19 -12.08
N TYR A 103 -14.15 -11.12 -12.07
CA TYR A 103 -13.22 -10.81 -10.98
C TYR A 103 -14.02 -10.53 -9.71
N LEU A 104 -15.01 -9.65 -9.76
CA LEU A 104 -15.81 -9.29 -8.58
C LEU A 104 -16.65 -10.46 -8.05
N ALA A 105 -17.22 -11.28 -8.95
CA ALA A 105 -18.04 -12.43 -8.57
C ALA A 105 -17.25 -13.63 -8.02
N LYS A 106 -15.90 -13.60 -8.03
CA LYS A 106 -15.05 -14.74 -7.66
C LYS A 106 -14.36 -14.52 -6.33
N GLY A 107 -14.47 -15.49 -5.42
CA GLY A 107 -13.79 -15.45 -4.11
C GLY A 107 -14.77 -15.77 -2.99
N LYS A 108 -14.49 -15.29 -1.77
CA LYS A 108 -15.53 -15.21 -0.75
C LYS A 108 -16.52 -14.13 -1.18
N THR A 109 -17.81 -14.44 -1.11
CA THR A 109 -18.91 -13.52 -1.43
C THR A 109 -18.72 -12.18 -0.71
N GLY A 110 -18.87 -11.07 -1.41
CA GLY A 110 -18.72 -9.73 -0.84
C GLY A 110 -17.31 -9.16 -0.85
N GLU A 111 -16.26 -9.96 -0.67
CA GLU A 111 -14.90 -9.46 -0.35
C GLU A 111 -14.31 -8.52 -1.41
N ARG A 112 -14.42 -8.90 -2.69
CA ARG A 112 -13.85 -8.09 -3.79
C ARG A 112 -14.70 -6.89 -4.16
N LEU A 113 -16.03 -7.01 -4.04
CA LEU A 113 -16.93 -5.89 -4.25
C LEU A 113 -16.78 -4.87 -3.13
N ASP A 114 -16.67 -5.33 -1.88
CA ASP A 114 -16.31 -4.50 -0.73
C ASP A 114 -15.00 -3.76 -1.02
N THR A 115 -13.96 -4.48 -1.47
CA THR A 115 -12.69 -3.86 -1.89
C THR A 115 -12.86 -2.78 -2.95
N ALA A 116 -13.63 -3.08 -3.99
CA ALA A 116 -13.86 -2.14 -5.09
C ALA A 116 -14.61 -0.89 -4.64
N LEU A 117 -15.57 -1.03 -3.71
CA LEU A 117 -16.32 0.07 -3.10
C LEU A 117 -15.52 0.87 -2.06
N GLY A 118 -14.21 0.59 -1.95
CA GLY A 118 -13.37 1.21 -0.92
C GLY A 118 -13.63 0.63 0.46
N GLY A 119 -14.06 -0.61 0.60
CA GLY A 119 -13.94 -1.39 1.82
C GLY A 119 -12.54 -1.99 1.88
N THR A 120 -11.89 -2.01 3.03
CA THR A 120 -10.64 -2.77 3.19
C THR A 120 -10.95 -4.13 3.79
N PRO A 121 -10.92 -5.24 3.03
CA PRO A 121 -10.81 -6.54 3.67
C PRO A 121 -9.57 -6.51 4.55
N HIS A 122 -9.72 -6.92 5.80
CA HIS A 122 -8.58 -7.16 6.69
C HIS A 122 -7.78 -5.92 7.14
N ALA A 123 -8.22 -4.67 6.91
CA ALA A 123 -7.59 -3.52 7.58
C ALA A 123 -7.59 -3.70 9.10
N GLU A 124 -8.68 -4.22 9.66
CA GLU A 124 -8.79 -4.57 11.08
C GLU A 124 -7.72 -5.56 11.57
N THR A 125 -7.20 -6.44 10.71
CA THR A 125 -6.10 -7.36 11.05
C THR A 125 -4.71 -6.75 10.87
N MET A 126 -4.59 -5.64 10.13
CA MET A 126 -3.37 -4.85 10.00
C MET A 126 -3.29 -3.70 11.03
N THR A 127 -4.38 -3.48 11.80
CA THR A 127 -4.49 -2.48 12.89
C THR A 127 -3.51 -2.64 14.05
N GLN A 128 -2.61 -3.62 14.05
CA GLN A 128 -1.66 -3.81 15.16
C GLN A 128 -0.49 -2.82 15.14
N GLY A 129 -0.51 -1.80 14.27
CA GLY A 129 0.57 -0.81 14.23
C GLY A 129 1.94 -1.41 13.90
N LYS A 130 1.98 -2.53 13.15
CA LYS A 130 3.24 -3.18 12.80
C LYS A 130 4.11 -2.22 12.02
N ILE A 131 5.27 -1.88 12.57
CA ILE A 131 6.34 -1.13 11.92
C ILE A 131 7.48 -2.08 11.57
N LEU A 132 8.13 -1.85 10.43
CA LEU A 132 9.38 -2.49 10.04
C LEU A 132 10.55 -1.68 10.61
N ALA A 133 10.58 -1.57 11.95
CA ALA A 133 11.65 -0.87 12.64
C ALA A 133 12.89 -1.77 12.73
N LEU A 134 14.01 -1.27 12.22
CA LEU A 134 15.32 -1.83 12.51
C LEU A 134 16.03 -0.96 13.53
N ASP A 135 16.49 -1.54 14.64
CA ASP A 135 17.28 -0.85 15.66
C ASP A 135 18.39 -0.01 15.01
N PRO A 136 18.53 1.28 15.37
CA PRO A 136 19.54 2.14 14.78
C PRO A 136 20.90 1.42 14.85
N LYS A 137 21.59 1.35 13.71
CA LYS A 137 22.89 0.67 13.62
C LYS A 137 23.74 1.21 14.77
N PRO A 138 24.19 0.38 15.74
CA PRO A 138 25.01 0.88 16.82
C PRO A 138 26.17 1.64 16.20
N ALA A 139 26.36 2.89 16.60
CA ALA A 139 27.58 3.61 16.28
C ALA A 139 28.70 2.83 16.99
N GLN A 140 29.26 1.83 16.32
CA GLN A 140 30.40 1.11 16.87
C GLN A 140 31.50 2.16 17.05
N PRO A 141 31.96 2.40 18.29
CA PRO A 141 33.22 3.09 18.46
C PRO A 141 34.22 2.25 17.67
N ARG A 142 34.99 2.90 16.80
CA ARG A 142 36.19 2.29 16.22
C ARG A 142 37.16 2.09 17.38
N THR A 143 36.93 1.08 18.19
CA THR A 143 37.87 0.64 19.22
C THR A 143 39.03 0.07 18.43
N GLU A 144 40.15 0.79 18.42
CA GLU A 144 41.45 0.28 18.01
C GLU A 144 41.78 -0.92 18.90
N GLN A 145 41.27 -2.10 18.54
CA GLN A 145 41.77 -3.35 19.10
C GLN A 145 43.14 -3.62 18.45
N PRO A 146 44.12 -4.18 19.20
CA PRO A 146 45.43 -4.48 18.63
C PRO A 146 45.25 -5.44 17.44
N GLU A 147 45.84 -5.09 16.31
CA GLU A 147 45.80 -5.87 15.07
C GLU A 147 46.39 -7.27 15.32
N THR A 148 45.55 -8.27 15.59
CA THR A 148 45.88 -9.65 15.23
C THR A 148 45.92 -9.75 13.70
N GLU A 149 47.04 -10.23 13.17
CA GLU A 149 47.36 -10.46 11.74
C GLU A 149 46.36 -11.39 11.03
N GLN A 150 45.11 -10.97 10.89
CA GLN A 150 44.18 -11.54 9.93
C GLN A 150 44.19 -10.65 8.69
N PRO A 151 44.29 -11.20 7.47
CA PRO A 151 44.26 -10.40 6.26
C PRO A 151 42.95 -9.62 6.23
N LYS A 152 43.04 -8.28 6.20
CA LYS A 152 41.90 -7.35 6.16
C LYS A 152 40.99 -7.74 5.00
N SER A 153 39.89 -8.45 5.28
CA SER A 153 38.84 -8.68 4.30
C SER A 153 38.25 -7.32 3.95
N GLU A 154 38.20 -6.98 2.67
CA GLU A 154 37.51 -5.76 2.23
C GLU A 154 36.06 -5.81 2.72
N SER A 155 35.60 -4.75 3.38
CA SER A 155 34.22 -4.68 3.86
C SER A 155 33.25 -4.73 2.67
N PRO A 156 32.29 -5.68 2.65
CA PRO A 156 31.38 -5.83 1.53
C PRO A 156 30.36 -4.69 1.45
N ARG A 157 29.92 -4.39 0.23
CA ARG A 157 28.68 -3.65 -0.01
C ARG A 157 27.55 -4.64 -0.25
N PHE A 158 26.31 -4.25 0.04
CA PHE A 158 25.17 -5.14 -0.12
C PHE A 158 24.19 -4.62 -1.15
N LEU A 159 23.62 -5.53 -1.94
CA LEU A 159 22.57 -5.26 -2.90
C LEU A 159 21.40 -6.21 -2.62
N PHE A 160 20.21 -5.65 -2.48
CA PHE A 160 18.97 -6.41 -2.43
C PHE A 160 18.14 -6.11 -3.68
N ARG A 161 18.00 -7.11 -4.56
CA ARG A 161 17.20 -7.00 -5.77
C ARG A 161 15.87 -7.69 -5.55
N LEU A 162 14.77 -6.96 -5.74
CA LEU A 162 13.41 -7.43 -5.61
C LEU A 162 12.80 -7.68 -6.98
N GLU A 163 12.23 -8.86 -7.17
CA GLU A 163 11.73 -9.38 -8.43
C GLU A 163 10.30 -9.86 -8.29
N ARG A 164 9.57 -9.87 -9.41
CA ARG A 164 8.28 -10.54 -9.51
C ARG A 164 8.46 -11.89 -10.16
N ARG A 165 7.61 -12.84 -9.75
CA ARG A 165 7.47 -14.10 -10.47
C ARG A 165 7.17 -13.81 -11.95
N PRO A 166 7.91 -14.41 -12.89
CA PRO A 166 7.66 -14.23 -14.32
C PRO A 166 6.23 -14.58 -14.69
N SER A 167 5.53 -13.67 -15.38
CA SER A 167 4.19 -13.94 -15.92
C SER A 167 4.25 -14.98 -17.04
N GLY A 168 3.22 -15.82 -17.15
CA GLY A 168 3.10 -16.80 -18.24
C GLY A 168 3.90 -18.10 -18.08
N ASN A 169 4.74 -18.25 -17.05
CA ASN A 169 5.40 -19.52 -16.75
C ASN A 169 4.68 -20.29 -15.62
N GLU A 170 3.72 -21.13 -15.99
CA GLU A 170 2.93 -21.94 -15.05
C GLU A 170 3.80 -22.89 -14.19
N ARG A 171 4.97 -23.29 -14.69
CA ARG A 171 5.89 -24.18 -13.95
C ARG A 171 6.54 -23.51 -12.75
N LEU A 172 6.52 -22.17 -12.70
CA LEU A 172 6.98 -21.36 -11.57
C LEU A 172 5.83 -20.86 -10.69
N ALA A 173 4.59 -21.32 -10.88
CA ALA A 173 3.42 -20.86 -10.11
C ALA A 173 3.50 -21.16 -8.59
N TRP A 174 4.44 -22.01 -8.17
CA TRP A 174 4.74 -22.29 -6.77
C TRP A 174 5.66 -21.25 -6.12
N LEU A 175 6.40 -20.46 -6.91
CA LEU A 175 7.28 -19.39 -6.43
C LEU A 175 6.41 -18.24 -5.89
N PRO A 176 6.82 -17.55 -4.81
CA PRO A 176 6.10 -16.37 -4.32
C PRO A 176 5.94 -15.31 -5.42
N GLU A 177 4.83 -14.57 -5.40
CA GLU A 177 4.56 -13.54 -6.42
C GLU A 177 5.65 -12.46 -6.46
N ARG A 178 6.20 -12.12 -5.30
CA ARG A 178 7.33 -11.20 -5.11
C ARG A 178 8.37 -11.85 -4.23
N TYR A 179 9.63 -11.75 -4.60
CA TYR A 179 10.76 -12.30 -3.86
C TYR A 179 12.00 -11.43 -4.07
N GLY A 180 13.05 -11.65 -3.28
CA GLY A 180 14.29 -10.89 -3.33
C GLY A 180 15.53 -11.77 -3.47
N GLN A 181 16.61 -11.18 -3.98
CA GLN A 181 17.95 -11.74 -4.06
C GLN A 181 18.91 -10.79 -3.35
N ALA A 182 19.54 -11.28 -2.29
CA ALA A 182 20.54 -10.52 -1.54
C ALA A 182 21.97 -10.95 -1.92
N VAL A 183 22.83 -9.97 -2.15
CA VAL A 183 24.17 -10.18 -2.69
C VAL A 183 25.19 -9.34 -1.92
N ALA A 184 26.29 -9.96 -1.50
CA ALA A 184 27.46 -9.26 -0.98
C ALA A 184 28.45 -8.97 -2.12
N ILE A 185 29.01 -7.77 -2.13
CA ILE A 185 29.86 -7.24 -3.21
C ILE A 185 31.23 -6.89 -2.64
N TYR A 186 32.26 -7.60 -3.11
CA TYR A 186 33.68 -7.40 -2.78
C TYR A 186 34.40 -6.89 -4.03
N GLY A 187 34.72 -5.61 -4.08
CA GLY A 187 35.19 -4.95 -5.31
C GLY A 187 34.20 -5.12 -6.47
N GLU A 188 34.61 -5.85 -7.50
CA GLU A 188 33.78 -6.20 -8.67
C GLU A 188 33.07 -7.55 -8.53
N HIS A 189 33.42 -8.33 -7.50
CA HIS A 189 32.92 -9.69 -7.33
C HIS A 189 31.63 -9.71 -6.51
N ARG A 190 30.62 -10.39 -7.05
CA ARG A 190 29.32 -10.60 -6.42
C ARG A 190 29.18 -12.02 -5.92
N VAL A 191 28.78 -12.20 -4.67
CA VAL A 191 28.49 -13.51 -4.07
C VAL A 191 27.12 -13.50 -3.40
N PRO A 192 26.33 -14.59 -3.51
CA PRO A 192 25.05 -14.66 -2.81
C PRO A 192 25.22 -14.53 -1.29
N LEU A 193 24.33 -13.75 -0.68
CA LEU A 193 24.19 -13.68 0.76
C LEU A 193 23.37 -14.90 1.21
N SER A 194 24.06 -15.94 1.69
CA SER A 194 23.46 -17.24 2.01
C SER A 194 23.37 -17.45 3.51
N PRO A 195 22.23 -17.95 4.04
CA PRO A 195 22.08 -18.27 5.45
C PRO A 195 22.79 -19.57 5.86
N SER A 196 23.37 -20.32 4.92
CA SER A 196 24.03 -21.61 5.21
C SER A 196 25.25 -21.51 6.13
N GLY A 197 25.78 -20.31 6.35
CA GLY A 197 26.99 -20.07 7.14
C GLY A 197 28.29 -20.54 6.46
N GLN A 198 28.20 -21.12 5.26
CA GLN A 198 29.33 -21.49 4.43
C GLN A 198 29.76 -20.28 3.59
N LEU A 199 30.95 -19.76 3.90
CA LEU A 199 31.52 -18.58 3.25
C LEU A 199 32.86 -18.95 2.60
N PRO A 200 32.86 -19.74 1.49
CA PRO A 200 34.09 -20.04 0.79
C PRO A 200 34.71 -18.76 0.24
N PRO A 201 36.05 -18.66 0.21
CA PRO A 201 36.72 -17.48 -0.34
C PRO A 201 36.41 -17.31 -1.83
N ILE A 202 36.39 -16.07 -2.31
CA ILE A 202 36.22 -15.76 -3.72
C ILE A 202 37.57 -16.02 -4.41
N VAL A 203 37.59 -16.98 -5.33
CA VAL A 203 38.80 -17.32 -6.09
C VAL A 203 38.88 -16.44 -7.33
N THR A 204 39.98 -15.69 -7.46
CA THR A 204 40.26 -14.82 -8.60
C THR A 204 41.61 -15.20 -9.22
N PRO A 205 41.92 -14.78 -10.47
CA PRO A 205 43.25 -14.97 -11.05
C PRO A 205 44.39 -14.35 -10.22
N LYS A 206 44.11 -13.31 -9.43
CA LYS A 206 45.09 -12.59 -8.61
C LYS A 206 45.25 -13.16 -7.19
N GLY A 207 44.41 -14.12 -6.79
CA GLY A 207 44.42 -14.70 -5.45
C GLY A 207 43.03 -14.96 -4.88
N LYS A 208 42.98 -15.25 -3.58
CA LYS A 208 41.73 -15.51 -2.85
C LYS A 208 41.32 -14.26 -2.07
N ILE A 209 40.07 -13.84 -2.21
CA ILE A 209 39.47 -12.81 -1.36
C ILE A 209 38.69 -13.52 -0.26
N HIS A 210 39.10 -13.29 0.99
CA HIS A 210 38.38 -13.81 2.15
C HIS A 210 37.14 -12.96 2.40
N ARG A 211 35.99 -13.63 2.58
CA ARG A 211 34.71 -12.97 2.83
C ARG A 211 34.63 -12.53 4.29
N ASP A 212 34.07 -11.35 4.51
CA ASP A 212 33.77 -10.79 5.82
C ASP A 212 32.55 -11.51 6.43
N ARG A 213 32.82 -12.50 7.29
CA ARG A 213 31.77 -13.26 7.97
C ARG A 213 30.92 -12.41 8.90
N ALA A 214 31.51 -11.44 9.59
CA ALA A 214 30.78 -10.59 10.53
C ALA A 214 29.81 -9.68 9.78
N GLY A 215 30.29 -8.99 8.75
CA GLY A 215 29.47 -8.11 7.91
C GLY A 215 28.34 -8.86 7.21
N GLU A 216 28.61 -10.05 6.64
CA GLU A 216 27.55 -10.85 6.00
C GLU A 216 26.53 -11.41 7.00
N THR A 217 26.95 -11.74 8.23
CA THR A 217 26.01 -12.20 9.28
C THR A 217 25.11 -11.05 9.76
N GLU A 218 25.68 -9.84 9.96
CA GLU A 218 24.90 -8.64 10.26
C GLU A 218 23.87 -8.38 9.16
N ALA A 219 24.28 -8.46 7.89
CA ALA A 219 23.41 -8.30 6.73
C ALA A 219 22.25 -9.31 6.70
N LEU A 220 22.51 -10.57 7.05
CA LEU A 220 21.46 -11.60 7.17
C LEU A 220 20.46 -11.26 8.28
N ASN A 221 20.95 -10.84 9.46
CA ASN A 221 20.11 -10.47 10.59
C ASN A 221 19.19 -9.29 10.25
N VAL A 222 19.68 -8.33 9.45
CA VAL A 222 18.87 -7.22 8.94
C VAL A 222 17.71 -7.72 8.07
N LEU A 223 17.93 -8.69 7.18
CA LEU A 223 16.85 -9.26 6.36
C LEU A 223 15.81 -10.00 7.21
N TYR A 224 16.26 -10.78 8.20
CA TYR A 224 15.36 -11.46 9.13
C TYR A 224 14.52 -10.48 9.96
N ALA A 225 15.13 -9.40 10.45
CA ALA A 225 14.43 -8.37 11.21
C ALA A 225 13.43 -7.56 10.36
N LEU A 226 13.60 -7.56 9.03
CA LEU A 226 12.61 -7.04 8.07
C LEU A 226 11.59 -8.11 7.62
N ASN A 227 11.51 -9.24 8.31
CA ASN A 227 10.61 -10.37 8.03
C ASN A 227 10.82 -11.01 6.64
N PHE A 228 12.06 -11.01 6.13
CA PHE A 228 12.41 -11.84 4.98
C PHE A 228 12.92 -13.21 5.43
N LEU A 229 12.29 -14.26 4.91
CA LEU A 229 12.69 -15.64 5.09
C LEU A 229 13.42 -16.16 3.84
N PRO A 230 14.54 -16.89 3.99
CA PRO A 230 15.23 -17.52 2.88
C PRO A 230 14.51 -18.79 2.42
N GLY A 231 14.88 -19.27 1.24
CA GLY A 231 14.49 -20.60 0.76
C GLY A 231 13.36 -20.60 -0.26
N ALA A 232 12.95 -19.44 -0.76
CA ALA A 232 11.92 -19.34 -1.80
C ALA A 232 12.32 -20.03 -3.12
N GLU A 233 13.61 -20.37 -3.32
CA GLU A 233 14.09 -21.19 -4.43
C GLU A 233 13.74 -22.68 -4.31
N ASN A 234 13.23 -23.11 -3.15
CA ASN A 234 12.90 -24.51 -2.89
C ASN A 234 11.38 -24.71 -3.03
N PRO A 235 10.94 -25.58 -3.95
CA PRO A 235 9.52 -25.85 -4.12
C PRO A 235 8.94 -26.60 -2.91
N PRO A 236 7.62 -26.49 -2.67
CA PRO A 236 6.93 -27.31 -1.68
C PRO A 236 7.26 -28.79 -1.84
N GLN A 237 7.25 -29.54 -0.73
CA GLN A 237 7.62 -30.97 -0.76
C GLN A 237 6.77 -31.82 -1.71
N SER A 238 5.53 -31.40 -1.98
CA SER A 238 4.62 -32.01 -2.95
C SER A 238 5.02 -31.80 -4.43
N LEU A 239 5.93 -30.85 -4.70
CA LEU A 239 6.30 -30.39 -6.05
C LEU A 239 7.79 -30.60 -6.36
N ARG A 240 8.45 -31.64 -5.82
CA ARG A 240 9.92 -31.84 -5.98
C ARG A 240 10.44 -31.94 -7.43
N LYS A 241 9.58 -32.19 -8.42
CA LYS A 241 9.93 -32.33 -9.85
C LYS A 241 9.48 -31.13 -10.71
N VAL A 242 9.49 -29.92 -10.14
CA VAL A 242 9.16 -28.69 -10.87
C VAL A 242 10.40 -27.93 -11.32
N GLU A 243 10.21 -27.09 -12.32
CA GLU A 243 11.20 -26.14 -12.80
C GLU A 243 11.61 -25.20 -11.65
N ARG A 244 12.91 -24.92 -11.55
CA ARG A 244 13.45 -23.98 -10.56
C ARG A 244 13.75 -22.65 -11.22
N PRO A 245 13.56 -21.52 -10.51
CA PRO A 245 13.95 -20.23 -11.04
C PRO A 245 15.46 -20.22 -11.30
N PHE A 246 15.88 -19.50 -12.35
CA PHE A 246 17.28 -19.20 -12.53
C PHE A 246 17.71 -18.24 -11.41
N VAL A 247 18.65 -18.68 -10.57
CA VAL A 247 19.26 -17.84 -9.54
C VAL A 247 20.74 -17.75 -9.83
N GLU A 248 21.25 -16.53 -9.96
CA GLU A 248 22.66 -16.31 -10.25
C GLU A 248 23.53 -16.99 -9.17
N LYS A 249 24.45 -17.87 -9.60
CA LYS A 249 25.36 -18.63 -8.72
C LYS A 249 24.64 -19.47 -7.64
N ASN A 250 23.45 -20.00 -7.92
CA ASN A 250 22.63 -20.76 -6.95
C ASN A 250 22.38 -19.97 -5.66
N GLY A 251 22.08 -18.69 -5.79
CA GLY A 251 21.78 -17.83 -4.64
C GLY A 251 20.49 -18.19 -3.92
N THR A 252 20.30 -17.54 -2.76
CA THR A 252 19.09 -17.69 -1.94
C THR A 252 18.03 -16.69 -2.40
N LEU A 253 16.80 -17.16 -2.59
CA LEU A 253 15.64 -16.31 -2.77
C LEU A 253 14.98 -16.05 -1.41
N TRP A 254 14.63 -14.78 -1.20
CA TRP A 254 14.06 -14.26 0.03
C TRP A 254 12.59 -13.92 -0.20
N ALA A 255 11.69 -14.39 0.64
CA ALA A 255 10.27 -14.08 0.58
C ALA A 255 9.81 -13.47 1.91
N VAL A 256 8.68 -12.78 1.88
CA VAL A 256 8.07 -12.25 3.10
C VAL A 256 7.60 -13.42 3.97
N ASP A 257 7.74 -13.29 5.28
CA ASP A 257 7.09 -14.20 6.23
C ASP A 257 5.56 -13.99 6.18
N GLU A 258 4.88 -14.79 5.36
CA GLU A 258 3.42 -14.74 5.21
C GLU A 258 2.66 -15.11 6.52
N LYS A 259 3.33 -15.69 7.52
CA LYS A 259 2.71 -15.89 8.85
C LYS A 259 2.66 -14.58 9.62
N GLU A 260 3.71 -13.77 9.51
CA GLU A 260 3.75 -12.43 10.09
C GLU A 260 2.95 -11.42 9.27
N TRP A 261 2.90 -11.61 7.95
CA TRP A 261 2.20 -10.76 6.99
C TRP A 261 1.27 -11.57 6.10
N PRO A 262 0.09 -11.98 6.60
CA PRO A 262 -0.89 -12.76 5.82
C PRO A 262 -1.40 -12.06 4.56
N HIS A 263 -1.22 -10.74 4.50
CA HIS A 263 -1.53 -9.84 3.39
C HIS A 263 -0.24 -9.17 2.88
N PRO A 264 0.59 -9.86 2.08
CA PRO A 264 1.91 -9.36 1.66
C PRO A 264 1.86 -8.05 0.88
N GLU A 265 0.75 -7.72 0.21
CA GLU A 265 0.52 -6.46 -0.48
C GLU A 265 0.71 -5.23 0.43
N PHE A 266 0.29 -5.32 1.69
CA PHE A 266 0.50 -4.28 2.69
C PHE A 266 1.93 -4.24 3.19
N PHE A 267 2.57 -5.41 3.33
CA PHE A 267 4.00 -5.49 3.64
C PHE A 267 4.84 -4.74 2.61
N TRP A 268 4.58 -4.93 1.32
CA TRP A 268 5.43 -4.33 0.28
C TRP A 268 5.34 -2.80 0.25
N GLN A 269 4.16 -2.23 0.51
CA GLN A 269 4.00 -0.78 0.68
C GLN A 269 4.79 -0.28 1.88
N ARG A 270 4.65 -0.96 3.02
CA ARG A 270 5.38 -0.62 4.24
C ARG A 270 6.89 -0.79 4.08
N PHE A 271 7.34 -1.85 3.42
CA PHE A 271 8.74 -2.08 3.12
C PHE A 271 9.31 -0.95 2.24
N HIS A 272 8.54 -0.43 1.30
CA HIS A 272 8.96 0.71 0.48
C HIS A 272 9.14 1.98 1.32
N HIS A 273 8.25 2.24 2.29
CA HIS A 273 8.31 3.42 3.15
C HIS A 273 9.34 3.31 4.29
N GLU A 274 9.43 2.15 4.94
CA GLU A 274 10.20 1.97 6.17
C GLU A 274 11.45 1.11 5.93
N GLY A 275 11.29 -0.01 5.24
CA GLY A 275 12.35 -1.00 5.00
C GLY A 275 13.46 -0.48 4.07
N VAL A 276 13.10 0.17 2.96
CA VAL A 276 14.06 0.70 1.99
C VAL A 276 14.95 1.78 2.63
N PRO A 277 14.42 2.85 3.25
CA PRO A 277 15.27 3.84 3.91
C PRO A 277 16.10 3.24 5.06
N ALA A 278 15.59 2.21 5.74
CA ALA A 278 16.35 1.53 6.77
C ALA A 278 17.53 0.71 6.20
N LEU A 279 17.37 0.06 5.05
CA LEU A 279 18.45 -0.63 4.34
C LEU A 279 19.48 0.36 3.79
N GLU A 280 19.04 1.46 3.18
CA GLU A 280 19.91 2.49 2.61
C GLU A 280 20.79 3.17 3.67
N ARG A 281 20.22 3.51 4.84
CA ARG A 281 20.99 4.01 5.99
C ARG A 281 22.08 3.05 6.48
N ARG A 282 21.95 1.75 6.19
CA ARG A 282 22.94 0.71 6.50
C ARG A 282 23.90 0.44 5.34
N GLY A 283 23.84 1.24 4.27
CA GLY A 283 24.73 1.15 3.11
C GLY A 283 24.32 0.10 2.07
N TRP A 284 23.09 -0.41 2.14
CA TRP A 284 22.56 -1.30 1.11
C TRP A 284 22.07 -0.52 -0.10
N ALA A 285 22.25 -1.09 -1.29
CA ALA A 285 21.48 -0.69 -2.47
C ALA A 285 20.24 -1.58 -2.57
N VAL A 286 19.06 -0.99 -2.76
CA VAL A 286 17.81 -1.73 -3.05
C VAL A 286 17.40 -1.48 -4.49
N ARG A 287 17.01 -2.52 -5.23
CA ARG A 287 16.61 -2.41 -6.64
C ARG A 287 15.35 -3.22 -6.90
N PHE A 288 14.35 -2.59 -7.49
CA PHE A 288 13.10 -3.25 -7.87
C PHE A 288 13.09 -3.59 -9.37
N ALA A 289 12.52 -4.74 -9.73
CA ALA A 289 12.17 -5.05 -11.10
C ALA A 289 11.06 -4.11 -11.62
N PRO A 290 10.93 -3.90 -12.94
CA PRO A 290 9.80 -3.17 -13.50
C PRO A 290 8.46 -3.74 -13.04
N ASN A 291 7.47 -2.89 -12.82
CA ASN A 291 6.12 -3.27 -12.40
C ASN A 291 6.08 -4.10 -11.11
N PHE A 292 7.07 -3.94 -10.20
CA PHE A 292 7.06 -4.55 -8.88
C PHE A 292 5.80 -4.14 -8.07
N GLY A 293 5.36 -2.89 -8.28
CA GLY A 293 4.12 -2.32 -7.79
C GLY A 293 4.18 -1.82 -6.34
N LEU A 294 3.12 -1.07 -5.98
CA LEU A 294 2.72 -0.62 -4.65
C LEU A 294 3.72 0.28 -3.91
N THR A 295 3.98 1.46 -4.48
CA THR A 295 4.57 2.58 -3.73
C THR A 295 3.46 3.23 -2.90
N PRO A 296 3.67 3.45 -1.59
CA PRO A 296 2.70 4.15 -0.75
C PRO A 296 2.63 5.63 -1.14
N LEU A 297 1.45 6.20 -0.92
CA LEU A 297 1.22 7.63 -0.96
C LEU A 297 1.96 8.30 0.21
N VAL A 298 2.54 9.46 -0.04
CA VAL A 298 3.24 10.25 0.98
C VAL A 298 2.56 11.60 1.07
N PHE A 299 2.03 11.90 2.26
CA PHE A 299 1.44 13.20 2.54
C PHE A 299 2.48 14.31 2.41
N LYS A 300 2.10 15.41 1.75
CA LYS A 300 2.95 16.58 1.63
C LYS A 300 2.21 17.82 2.12
N THR A 301 2.92 18.63 2.89
CA THR A 301 2.36 19.84 3.50
C THR A 301 2.00 20.90 2.46
N ASP A 302 2.74 20.98 1.36
CA ASP A 302 2.57 21.99 0.31
C ASP A 302 1.34 21.78 -0.57
N THR A 303 0.78 20.56 -0.58
CA THR A 303 -0.44 20.25 -1.34
C THR A 303 -1.72 20.36 -0.51
N TRP A 304 -1.61 20.67 0.77
CA TRP A 304 -2.74 20.83 1.68
C TRP A 304 -3.58 22.05 1.35
N ARG A 305 -4.90 21.87 1.40
CA ARG A 305 -5.89 22.94 1.28
C ARG A 305 -6.99 22.72 2.32
N ALA A 306 -7.34 23.77 3.04
CA ALA A 306 -8.44 23.75 3.99
C ALA A 306 -9.17 25.09 4.00
N GLU A 307 -10.50 25.04 3.94
CA GLU A 307 -11.40 26.18 3.93
C GLU A 307 -12.52 25.93 4.95
N ILE A 308 -12.83 26.96 5.76
CA ILE A 308 -13.96 26.93 6.69
C ILE A 308 -14.95 28.01 6.25
N VAL A 309 -16.14 27.60 5.84
CA VAL A 309 -17.18 28.46 5.28
C VAL A 309 -18.45 28.42 6.12
N GLU A 310 -19.12 29.56 6.31
CA GLU A 310 -20.41 29.62 7.01
C GLU A 310 -21.56 29.21 6.08
N GLU A 311 -22.38 28.24 6.51
CA GLU A 311 -23.58 27.78 5.79
C GLU A 311 -24.85 28.54 6.24
N GLY A 312 -24.71 29.35 7.31
CA GLY A 312 -25.76 30.16 7.93
C GLY A 312 -26.30 29.57 9.24
N ARG A 313 -26.95 30.41 10.04
CA ARG A 313 -27.50 30.07 11.37
C ARG A 313 -26.43 29.53 12.35
N GLY A 314 -25.17 29.95 12.20
CA GLY A 314 -24.08 29.56 13.10
C GLY A 314 -23.46 28.18 12.83
N TRP A 315 -23.75 27.58 11.66
CA TRP A 315 -23.12 26.35 11.19
C TRP A 315 -22.00 26.63 10.19
N PHE A 316 -20.92 25.86 10.31
CA PHE A 316 -19.74 25.97 9.47
C PHE A 316 -19.45 24.64 8.79
N HIS A 317 -18.91 24.70 7.59
CA HIS A 317 -18.37 23.55 6.86
C HIS A 317 -16.86 23.68 6.75
N LEU A 318 -16.14 22.64 7.18
CA LEU A 318 -14.74 22.46 6.85
C LEU A 318 -14.65 21.59 5.58
N SER A 319 -14.13 22.17 4.51
CA SER A 319 -13.59 21.43 3.38
C SER A 319 -12.08 21.39 3.54
N ALA A 320 -11.50 20.20 3.61
CA ALA A 320 -10.07 20.04 3.74
C ALA A 320 -9.61 18.79 3.02
N GLY A 321 -8.43 18.88 2.42
CA GLY A 321 -7.84 17.80 1.65
C GLY A 321 -6.42 18.15 1.21
N PHE A 322 -5.84 17.25 0.44
CA PHE A 322 -4.54 17.46 -0.18
C PHE A 322 -4.46 16.72 -1.51
N GLU A 323 -3.49 17.10 -2.33
CA GLU A 323 -3.24 16.45 -3.62
C GLU A 323 -1.99 15.57 -3.53
N ILE A 324 -2.04 14.36 -4.07
CA ILE A 324 -0.85 13.50 -4.26
C ILE A 324 -0.86 13.04 -5.71
N ASP A 325 0.24 13.28 -6.43
CA ASP A 325 0.43 12.86 -7.82
C ASP A 325 -0.72 13.27 -8.77
N GLY A 326 -1.34 14.43 -8.52
CA GLY A 326 -2.46 14.95 -9.32
C GLY A 326 -3.85 14.47 -8.87
N GLU A 327 -3.92 13.58 -7.88
CA GLU A 327 -5.16 13.03 -7.33
C GLU A 327 -5.55 13.77 -6.04
N PRO A 328 -6.79 14.31 -5.94
CA PRO A 328 -7.28 14.94 -4.73
C PRO A 328 -7.72 13.91 -3.70
N PHE A 329 -7.32 14.12 -2.45
CA PHE A 329 -7.73 13.34 -1.30
C PHE A 329 -8.46 14.22 -0.29
N GLU A 330 -9.72 13.86 0.00
CA GLU A 330 -10.49 14.50 1.07
C GLU A 330 -9.98 14.05 2.44
N LEU A 331 -9.96 14.96 3.40
CA LEU A 331 -9.49 14.69 4.76
C LEU A 331 -10.39 13.68 5.49
N GLN A 332 -11.69 13.69 5.22
CA GLN A 332 -12.68 12.93 6.00
C GLN A 332 -12.52 11.40 5.89
N PRO A 333 -12.37 10.79 4.69
CA PRO A 333 -12.01 9.37 4.56
C PRO A 333 -10.70 9.01 5.26
N ILE A 334 -9.73 9.93 5.29
CA ILE A 334 -8.43 9.70 5.93
C ILE A 334 -8.59 9.69 7.45
N LEU A 335 -9.35 10.62 8.02
CA LEU A 335 -9.66 10.64 9.44
C LEU A 335 -10.43 9.38 9.86
N ALA A 336 -11.40 8.95 9.05
CA ALA A 336 -12.11 7.69 9.29
C ALA A 336 -11.15 6.50 9.27
N ALA A 337 -10.23 6.44 8.29
CA ALA A 337 -9.19 5.42 8.22
C ALA A 337 -8.26 5.47 9.44
N LEU A 338 -7.86 6.65 9.92
CA LEU A 338 -7.02 6.80 11.11
C LEU A 338 -7.72 6.25 12.37
N VAL A 339 -9.01 6.51 12.54
CA VAL A 339 -9.81 5.96 13.64
C VAL A 339 -9.94 4.45 13.52
N ALA A 340 -10.29 3.93 12.32
CA ALA A 340 -10.38 2.50 12.07
C ALA A 340 -9.06 1.77 12.33
N ASN A 341 -7.93 2.42 12.02
CA ASN A 341 -6.57 1.92 12.25
C ASN A 341 -6.06 2.12 13.69
N ARG A 342 -6.89 2.62 14.62
CA ARG A 342 -6.50 2.91 16.03
C ARG A 342 -5.23 3.77 16.10
N PHE A 343 -5.16 4.78 15.24
CA PHE A 343 -3.95 5.58 15.02
C PHE A 343 -3.42 6.22 16.31
N LEU A 344 -4.30 6.69 17.19
CA LEU A 344 -3.90 7.33 18.44
C LEU A 344 -3.18 6.33 19.36
N GLU A 345 -3.70 5.12 19.48
CA GLU A 345 -3.15 4.06 20.31
C GLU A 345 -1.82 3.54 19.76
N VAL A 346 -1.77 3.23 18.46
CA VAL A 346 -0.57 2.64 17.84
C VAL A 346 0.59 3.64 17.70
N THR A 347 0.30 4.95 17.76
CA THR A 347 1.32 5.98 17.65
C THR A 347 1.69 6.62 18.99
N GLU A 348 1.10 6.27 20.13
CA GLU A 348 1.24 7.00 21.40
C GLU A 348 2.69 7.33 21.80
N GLY A 349 3.63 6.40 21.57
CA GLY A 349 5.06 6.57 21.87
C GLY A 349 5.94 7.12 20.75
N LEU A 350 5.38 7.45 19.58
CA LEU A 350 6.15 7.91 18.41
C LEU A 350 6.36 9.44 18.43
N PRO A 351 7.56 9.93 18.05
CA PRO A 351 7.84 11.35 17.88
C PRO A 351 6.88 12.04 16.91
N GLY A 352 6.62 13.33 17.13
CA GLY A 352 5.70 14.11 16.29
C GLY A 352 6.09 14.15 14.82
N GLY A 353 7.37 14.42 14.51
CA GLY A 353 7.87 14.48 13.13
C GLY A 353 8.18 13.13 12.49
N GLN A 354 7.83 12.00 13.13
CA GLN A 354 7.94 10.70 12.50
C GLN A 354 6.73 10.45 11.58
N GLU A 355 6.99 9.92 10.39
CA GLU A 355 5.93 9.44 9.50
C GLU A 355 5.42 8.06 9.94
N PHE A 356 4.11 7.85 9.82
CA PHE A 356 3.46 6.58 10.07
C PHE A 356 2.51 6.25 8.92
N MET A 357 2.60 5.03 8.41
CA MET A 357 1.74 4.54 7.34
C MET A 357 0.47 3.89 7.88
N ILE A 358 -0.67 4.39 7.40
CA ILE A 358 -1.98 3.74 7.49
C ILE A 358 -2.41 3.19 6.12
N PHE A 359 -3.42 2.33 6.10
CA PHE A 359 -4.06 1.90 4.86
C PHE A 359 -5.41 2.60 4.71
N LEU A 360 -5.59 3.20 3.53
CA LEU A 360 -6.84 3.78 3.09
C LEU A 360 -7.85 2.68 2.74
N PRO A 361 -9.15 3.02 2.66
CA PRO A 361 -10.21 2.06 2.40
C PRO A 361 -10.10 1.37 1.01
N ASP A 362 -9.35 1.95 0.08
CA ASP A 362 -9.01 1.34 -1.23
C ASP A 362 -7.77 0.42 -1.21
N GLY A 363 -7.16 0.22 -0.03
CA GLY A 363 -5.96 -0.60 0.18
C GLY A 363 -4.63 0.10 -0.10
N ARG A 364 -4.62 1.36 -0.53
CA ARG A 364 -3.38 2.14 -0.68
C ARG A 364 -2.84 2.57 0.68
N GLY A 365 -1.53 2.47 0.85
CA GLY A 365 -0.82 2.97 2.02
C GLY A 365 -0.65 4.47 1.92
N LEU A 366 -0.96 5.19 3.00
CA LEU A 366 -0.74 6.63 3.13
C LEU A 366 0.15 6.90 4.34
N ALA A 367 1.35 7.42 4.08
CA ALA A 367 2.29 7.86 5.10
C ALA A 367 1.96 9.29 5.53
N LEU A 368 1.82 9.50 6.84
CA LEU A 368 1.39 10.76 7.45
C LEU A 368 2.27 11.14 8.65
N PRO A 369 2.55 12.42 8.89
CA PRO A 369 3.25 12.89 10.08
C PRO A 369 2.42 12.65 11.35
N VAL A 370 2.99 11.95 12.31
CA VAL A 370 2.30 11.48 13.50
C VAL A 370 1.74 12.63 14.35
N GLY A 371 2.55 13.64 14.63
CA GLY A 371 2.20 14.73 15.55
C GLY A 371 0.96 15.50 15.11
N ARG A 372 0.97 15.91 13.83
CA ARG A 372 -0.10 16.66 13.19
C ARG A 372 -1.43 15.92 13.21
N PHE A 373 -1.46 14.69 12.68
CA PHE A 373 -2.70 13.92 12.59
C PHE A 373 -3.21 13.46 13.96
N ARG A 374 -2.30 13.22 14.92
CA ARG A 374 -2.68 12.96 16.32
C ARG A 374 -3.38 14.18 16.93
N LYS A 375 -2.87 15.39 16.69
CA LYS A 375 -3.49 16.62 17.17
C LYS A 375 -4.87 16.83 16.57
N ILE A 376 -5.01 16.71 15.25
CA ILE A 376 -6.30 16.83 14.56
C ILE A 376 -7.32 15.85 15.13
N LEU A 377 -6.97 14.56 15.26
CA LEU A 377 -7.87 13.55 15.81
C LEU A 377 -8.26 13.80 17.27
N LYS A 378 -7.32 14.25 18.11
CA LYS A 378 -7.62 14.59 19.52
C LYS A 378 -8.59 15.76 19.60
N THR A 379 -8.33 16.83 18.85
CA THR A 379 -9.23 17.98 18.79
C THR A 379 -10.61 17.54 18.31
N LEU A 380 -10.71 16.75 17.24
CA LEU A 380 -12.00 16.25 16.75
C LEU A 380 -12.70 15.31 17.73
N GLY A 381 -11.98 14.46 18.44
CA GLY A 381 -12.54 13.54 19.44
C GLY A 381 -13.10 14.23 20.69
N GLU A 382 -12.61 15.43 21.00
CA GLU A 382 -13.13 16.28 22.08
C GLU A 382 -14.43 17.00 21.68
N LEU A 383 -14.72 17.11 20.37
CA LEU A 383 -15.97 17.65 19.82
C LEU A 383 -17.03 16.53 19.82
N MET A 384 -18.00 16.57 20.74
CA MET A 384 -18.92 15.46 21.04
C MET A 384 -19.74 14.90 19.84
N GLU A 385 -20.08 13.60 19.93
CA GLU A 385 -20.94 12.79 19.02
C GLU A 385 -20.64 12.92 17.52
N PHE A 386 -19.36 13.00 17.20
CA PHE A 386 -18.94 13.08 15.83
C PHE A 386 -19.10 11.74 15.09
N LYS A 387 -19.93 11.74 14.05
CA LYS A 387 -19.99 10.65 13.07
C LYS A 387 -19.22 11.11 11.84
N PHE A 388 -18.49 10.21 11.20
CA PHE A 388 -17.93 10.43 9.86
C PHE A 388 -18.96 9.96 8.83
N PRO A 389 -19.95 10.78 8.40
CA PRO A 389 -20.82 10.39 7.32
C PRO A 389 -19.97 10.22 6.04
N PRO A 390 -20.27 9.22 5.19
CA PRO A 390 -19.68 9.13 3.86
C PRO A 390 -20.17 10.30 3.00
N GLY A 391 -19.25 10.95 2.29
CA GLY A 391 -19.52 12.07 1.39
C GLY A 391 -19.47 13.46 2.03
N GLY A 392 -18.48 14.25 1.61
CA GLY A 392 -18.46 15.72 1.58
C GLY A 392 -18.60 16.52 2.91
N SER A 393 -17.59 17.36 3.16
CA SER A 393 -17.53 18.50 4.11
C SER A 393 -17.97 18.25 5.55
N LEU A 394 -17.13 18.69 6.48
CA LEU A 394 -17.41 18.47 7.89
C LEU A 394 -18.21 19.62 8.50
N LYS A 395 -19.42 19.30 8.99
CA LYS A 395 -20.30 20.27 9.63
C LYS A 395 -19.93 20.49 11.11
N LEU A 396 -19.70 21.73 11.47
CA LEU A 396 -19.16 22.16 12.77
C LEU A 396 -20.01 23.28 13.38
N GLY A 397 -20.12 23.28 14.71
CA GLY A 397 -20.57 24.46 15.44
C GLY A 397 -19.49 25.55 15.42
N LYS A 398 -19.87 26.80 15.68
CA LYS A 398 -18.95 27.96 15.66
C LYS A 398 -17.70 27.79 16.54
N LEU A 399 -17.89 27.31 17.77
CA LEU A 399 -16.78 27.11 18.71
C LEU A 399 -15.85 25.99 18.23
N ASP A 400 -16.44 24.92 17.72
CA ASP A 400 -15.74 23.75 17.18
C ASP A 400 -14.90 24.11 15.95
N ALA A 401 -15.46 24.93 15.05
CA ALA A 401 -14.77 25.46 13.89
C ALA A 401 -13.55 26.31 14.27
N ALA A 402 -13.67 27.15 15.31
CA ALA A 402 -12.56 27.96 15.81
C ALA A 402 -11.48 27.13 16.53
N LEU A 403 -11.89 26.13 17.32
CA LEU A 403 -10.97 25.18 17.96
C LEU A 403 -10.16 24.40 16.91
N LEU A 404 -10.84 23.88 15.89
CA LEU A 404 -10.21 23.10 14.82
C LEU A 404 -9.30 23.97 13.94
N ALA A 405 -9.72 25.19 13.57
CA ALA A 405 -8.89 26.15 12.85
C ALA A 405 -7.59 26.47 13.62
N SER A 406 -7.71 26.67 14.94
CA SER A 406 -6.55 26.90 15.80
C SER A 406 -5.63 25.68 15.84
N ALA A 407 -6.19 24.48 16.01
CA ALA A 407 -5.44 23.23 16.09
C ALA A 407 -4.64 22.93 14.81
N ILE A 408 -5.24 23.13 13.64
CA ILE A 408 -4.59 22.91 12.33
C ILE A 408 -3.51 23.99 12.08
N ALA A 409 -3.78 25.24 12.46
CA ALA A 409 -2.85 26.35 12.23
C ALA A 409 -1.65 26.40 13.21
N THR A 410 -1.69 25.65 14.31
CA THR A 410 -0.62 25.63 15.33
C THR A 410 0.13 24.30 15.30
N ASP A 411 1.19 24.20 14.50
CA ASP A 411 2.11 23.04 14.54
C ASP A 411 3.43 23.36 15.28
N SER A 412 3.57 24.58 15.81
CA SER A 412 4.87 25.14 16.24
C SER A 412 5.36 24.72 17.63
N GLU A 413 4.59 23.95 18.41
CA GLU A 413 4.98 23.58 19.79
C GLU A 413 5.68 22.22 19.90
N SER A 414 5.92 21.52 18.79
CA SER A 414 6.76 20.32 18.77
C SER A 414 8.20 20.69 18.41
N GLU A 415 9.19 20.04 19.02
CA GLU A 415 10.64 20.22 18.70
C GLU A 415 11.00 19.94 17.23
N SER A 416 10.05 19.46 16.41
CA SER A 416 10.15 19.33 14.97
C SER A 416 9.72 20.62 14.27
N ALA A 417 10.65 21.22 13.52
CA ALA A 417 10.47 22.42 12.69
C ALA A 417 9.54 22.16 11.48
N GLU A 418 8.27 21.85 11.73
CA GLU A 418 7.27 21.62 10.68
C GLU A 418 6.51 22.91 10.34
N THR A 419 6.31 23.15 9.04
CA THR A 419 5.52 24.27 8.54
C THR A 419 4.04 24.04 8.89
N PRO A 420 3.33 25.04 9.46
CA PRO A 420 1.91 24.90 9.77
C PRO A 420 1.05 24.58 8.55
N LEU A 421 -0.03 23.83 8.76
CA LEU A 421 -1.03 23.60 7.73
C LEU A 421 -1.83 24.89 7.46
N PRO A 422 -1.85 25.41 6.21
CA PRO A 422 -2.66 26.56 5.90
C PRO A 422 -4.15 26.22 6.01
N VAL A 423 -4.91 27.10 6.67
CA VAL A 423 -6.38 27.07 6.72
C VAL A 423 -6.88 28.46 6.37
N GLN A 424 -7.91 28.53 5.53
CA GLN A 424 -8.62 29.76 5.21
C GLN A 424 -9.97 29.81 5.95
N PRO A 425 -10.00 30.30 7.20
CA PRO A 425 -11.25 30.53 7.91
C PRO A 425 -11.95 31.81 7.46
N THR A 426 -13.25 31.93 7.75
CA THR A 426 -13.94 33.24 7.73
C THR A 426 -13.30 34.18 8.76
N GLU A 427 -13.45 35.50 8.56
CA GLU A 427 -12.92 36.53 9.48
C GLU A 427 -13.39 36.30 10.93
N GLU A 428 -14.66 35.96 11.10
CA GLU A 428 -15.24 35.67 12.41
C GLU A 428 -14.61 34.45 13.10
N ILE A 429 -14.33 33.38 12.35
CA ILE A 429 -13.67 32.18 12.88
C ILE A 429 -12.20 32.47 13.16
N ALA A 430 -11.53 33.28 12.34
CA ALA A 430 -10.15 33.71 12.56
C ALA A 430 -10.00 34.49 13.89
N GLU A 431 -10.88 35.45 14.14
CA GLU A 431 -10.91 36.22 15.38
C GLU A 431 -11.17 35.34 16.60
N LEU A 432 -12.13 34.42 16.49
CA LEU A 432 -12.46 33.52 17.60
C LEU A 432 -11.32 32.54 17.88
N ALA A 433 -10.69 31.97 16.85
CA ALA A 433 -9.54 31.07 16.99
C ALA A 433 -8.35 31.77 17.66
N ALA A 434 -8.11 33.04 17.35
CA ALA A 434 -7.05 33.84 17.98
C ALA A 434 -7.30 34.12 19.47
N ARG A 435 -8.58 34.14 19.91
CA ARG A 435 -8.97 34.35 21.31
C ARG A 435 -8.97 33.08 22.16
N ILE A 436 -9.02 31.90 21.52
CA ILE A 436 -8.98 30.60 22.18
C ILE A 436 -7.53 30.16 22.47
N ARG A 437 -6.55 30.72 21.75
CA ARG A 437 -5.13 30.68 22.12
C ARG A 437 -4.88 31.51 23.36
#